data_AF-A0A7X1ZP10-F1
#
_entry.id   AF-A0A7X1ZP10-F1
#
_cell.length_a   1.000
_cell.length_b   1.000
_cell.length_c   1.000
_cell.angle_alpha   90.00
_cell.angle_beta   90.00
_cell.angle_gamma   90.00
#
_symmetry.space_group_name_H-M   'P 1'
#
loop_
_entity.id
_entity.type
_entity.pdbx_description
1 polymer ?
#
loop_
_entity_poly.entity_id
_entity_poly.type
_entity_poly.pdbx_seq_one_letter_code
_entity_poly.pdbx_strand_id
1 'polypeptide(L)'
;MKELKVEVVGVKERCGAKHKVGDIFFIRGEGTIEIPERKKVCVYALNSIFPFLTTKQREDELPHDDWISETETLCCPDPKGVVFKITPLP
;
A
#
# COMPACT_ATOMS: atom_id res chain seq x y z
N MET A 1 5.46 6.56 14.29
CA MET A 1 4.91 6.09 13.02
C MET A 1 5.59 4.80 12.64
N LYS A 2 4.84 3.72 12.48
CA LYS A 2 5.33 2.44 11.95
C LYS A 2 5.79 2.62 10.50
N GLU A 3 6.74 1.79 10.09
CA GLU A 3 7.04 1.61 8.67
C GLU A 3 6.03 0.65 8.06
N LEU A 4 5.75 0.80 6.77
CA LEU A 4 4.81 -0.08 6.05
C LEU A 4 5.53 -0.76 4.90
N LYS A 5 5.35 -2.07 4.79
CA LYS A 5 5.57 -2.81 3.56
C LYS A 5 4.25 -2.80 2.78
N VAL A 6 4.31 -2.35 1.52
CA VAL A 6 3.18 -2.42 0.59
C VAL A 6 3.53 -3.39 -0.52
N GLU A 7 2.77 -4.48 -0.62
CA GLU A 7 3.06 -5.60 -1.51
C GLU A 7 1.89 -5.88 -2.44
N VAL A 8 2.17 -6.08 -3.73
CA VAL A 8 1.17 -6.56 -4.68
C VAL A 8 0.87 -8.02 -4.38
N VAL A 9 -0.35 -8.31 -3.93
CA VAL A 9 -0.82 -9.68 -3.65
C VAL A 9 -1.77 -10.21 -4.72
N GLY A 10 -2.23 -9.36 -5.63
CA GLY A 10 -3.09 -9.78 -6.74
C GLY A 10 -3.14 -8.78 -7.88
N VAL A 11 -3.38 -9.30 -9.09
CA VAL A 11 -3.81 -8.53 -10.26
C VAL A 11 -5.07 -9.20 -10.77
N LYS A 12 -6.21 -8.51 -10.71
CA LYS A 12 -7.52 -9.14 -10.98
C LYS A 12 -7.67 -9.55 -12.44
N GLU A 13 -7.41 -8.63 -13.37
CA GLU A 13 -7.38 -8.94 -14.81
C GLU A 13 -6.24 -8.24 -15.52
N ARG A 14 -5.95 -6.97 -15.19
CA ARG A 14 -4.99 -6.14 -15.92
C ARG A 14 -4.25 -5.15 -15.05
N CYS A 15 -3.10 -4.68 -15.52
CA CYS A 15 -2.40 -3.54 -14.95
C CYS A 15 -1.60 -2.80 -16.03
N GLY A 16 -1.97 -1.56 -16.34
CA GLY A 16 -1.25 -0.74 -17.33
C GLY A 16 0.20 -0.42 -16.93
N ALA A 17 0.48 -0.33 -15.62
CA ALA A 17 1.83 -0.10 -15.10
C ALA A 17 2.72 -1.36 -15.08
N LYS A 18 2.15 -2.54 -15.41
CA LYS A 18 2.82 -3.85 -15.44
C LYS A 18 3.35 -4.32 -14.07
N HIS A 19 2.63 -3.99 -12.99
CA HIS A 19 2.87 -4.59 -11.66
C HIS A 19 2.60 -6.10 -11.70
N LYS A 20 3.34 -6.83 -10.87
CA LYS A 20 3.23 -8.29 -10.69
C LYS A 20 3.08 -8.63 -9.21
N VAL A 21 2.47 -9.76 -8.92
CA VAL A 21 2.44 -10.32 -7.56
C VAL A 21 3.87 -10.43 -7.03
N GLY A 22 4.08 -9.95 -5.80
CA GLY A 22 5.38 -9.86 -5.14
C GLY A 22 6.17 -8.58 -5.42
N ASP A 23 5.68 -7.66 -6.29
CA ASP A 23 6.26 -6.31 -6.35
C ASP A 23 5.97 -5.57 -5.04
N ILE A 24 6.99 -4.88 -4.52
CA ILE A 24 6.93 -4.19 -3.23
C ILE A 24 7.45 -2.75 -3.32
N PHE A 25 6.99 -1.92 -2.39
CA PHE A 25 7.61 -0.67 -1.99
C PHE A 25 7.35 -0.44 -0.50
N PHE A 26 8.02 0.53 0.10
CA PHE A 26 7.90 0.82 1.53
C PHE A 26 7.50 2.26 1.76
N ILE A 27 6.69 2.47 2.80
CA ILE A 27 6.53 3.78 3.44
C ILE A 27 7.40 3.77 4.68
N ARG A 28 8.42 4.62 4.69
CA ARG A 28 9.39 4.73 5.78
C ARG A 28 9.03 5.91 6.67
N GLY A 29 9.85 6.15 7.69
CA GLY A 29 9.80 7.38 8.48
C GLY A 29 9.84 8.65 7.63
N GLU A 30 9.48 9.78 8.25
CA GLU A 30 9.60 11.13 7.66
C GLU A 30 8.78 11.36 6.37
N GLY A 31 7.78 10.50 6.10
CA GLY A 31 6.93 10.62 4.92
C GLY A 31 7.62 10.22 3.62
N THR A 32 8.62 9.34 3.69
CA THR A 32 9.39 8.90 2.52
C THR A 32 8.87 7.58 1.94
N ILE A 33 8.97 7.46 0.61
CA ILE A 33 8.67 6.23 -0.12
C ILE A 33 9.99 5.63 -0.60
N GLU A 34 10.25 4.39 -0.21
CA GLU A 34 11.38 3.62 -0.72
C GLU A 34 10.89 2.61 -1.75
N ILE A 35 11.44 2.69 -2.96
CA ILE A 35 11.14 1.78 -4.07
C ILE A 35 12.41 0.98 -4.35
N PRO A 36 12.37 -0.36 -4.34
CA PRO A 36 13.56 -1.17 -4.63
C PRO A 36 14.17 -0.84 -5.99
N GLU A 37 15.47 -1.12 -6.14
CA GLU A 37 16.19 -0.83 -7.38
C GLU A 37 15.49 -1.42 -8.61
N ARG A 38 15.36 -0.62 -9.67
CA ARG A 38 14.69 -0.98 -10.93
C ARG A 38 13.21 -1.34 -10.80
N LYS A 39 12.59 -1.11 -9.64
CA LYS A 39 11.14 -1.18 -9.45
C LYS A 39 10.50 0.19 -9.64
N LYS A 40 9.17 0.20 -9.67
CA LYS A 40 8.35 1.41 -9.87
C LYS A 40 7.01 1.20 -9.18
N VAL A 41 6.39 2.27 -8.75
CA VAL A 41 5.00 2.28 -8.27
C VAL A 41 4.12 3.05 -9.26
N CYS A 42 2.86 2.65 -9.42
CA CYS A 42 1.94 3.34 -10.31
C CYS A 42 1.39 4.56 -9.58
N VAL A 43 1.51 5.76 -10.14
CA VAL A 43 1.04 7.00 -9.50
C VAL A 43 -0.46 6.98 -9.21
N TYR A 44 -1.28 6.39 -10.09
CA TYR A 44 -2.73 6.27 -9.87
C TYR A 44 -3.07 5.31 -8.74
N ALA A 45 -2.35 4.18 -8.66
CA ALA A 45 -2.50 3.25 -7.55
C ALA A 45 -2.08 3.90 -6.24
N LEU A 46 -0.92 4.57 -6.22
CA LEU A 46 -0.41 5.27 -5.05
C LEU A 46 -1.41 6.32 -4.58
N ASN A 47 -1.91 7.19 -5.47
CA ASN A 47 -2.90 8.21 -5.12
C ASN A 47 -4.16 7.64 -4.46
N SER A 48 -4.67 6.48 -4.94
CA SER A 48 -5.86 5.85 -4.35
C SER A 48 -5.65 5.30 -2.94
N ILE A 49 -4.44 4.84 -2.62
CA ILE A 49 -4.14 4.22 -1.32
C ILE A 49 -3.43 5.18 -0.36
N PHE A 50 -2.89 6.30 -0.85
CA PHE A 50 -2.08 7.23 -0.05
C PHE A 50 -2.77 7.74 1.23
N PRO A 51 -4.06 8.14 1.21
CA PRO A 51 -4.76 8.60 2.42
C PRO A 51 -4.83 7.54 3.53
N PHE A 52 -4.83 6.27 3.15
CA PHE A 52 -4.84 5.16 4.09
C PHE A 52 -3.47 4.90 4.70
N LEU A 53 -2.42 4.96 3.89
CA LEU A 53 -1.06 4.64 4.32
C LEU A 53 -0.63 5.54 5.48
N THR A 54 -0.90 6.84 5.40
CA THR A 54 -0.55 7.80 6.46
C THR A 54 -1.26 7.48 7.78
N THR A 55 -2.51 7.03 7.73
CA THR A 55 -3.27 6.66 8.92
C THR A 55 -2.83 5.30 9.47
N LYS A 56 -2.52 4.34 8.59
CA LYS A 56 -2.00 3.02 8.96
C LYS A 56 -0.64 3.09 9.66
N GLN A 57 0.21 4.08 9.33
CA GLN A 57 1.48 4.32 10.04
C GLN A 57 1.30 4.68 11.52
N ARG A 58 0.11 5.12 11.94
CA ARG A 58 -0.22 5.47 13.33
C ARG A 58 -1.38 4.65 13.85
N GLU A 59 -1.51 3.41 13.38
CA GLU A 59 -2.65 2.54 13.73
C GLU A 59 -2.81 2.30 15.23
N ASP A 60 -1.72 2.37 16.02
CA ASP A 60 -1.77 2.23 17.49
C ASP A 60 -2.44 3.43 18.20
N GLU A 61 -2.58 4.57 17.51
CA GLU A 61 -3.24 5.78 18.02
C GLU A 61 -4.74 5.82 17.67
N LEU A 62 -5.21 4.87 16.85
CA LEU A 62 -6.60 4.84 16.39
C LEU A 62 -7.54 4.31 17.47
N PRO A 63 -8.81 4.73 17.46
CA PRO A 63 -9.85 4.07 18.25
C PRO A 63 -9.90 2.57 17.96
N HIS A 64 -10.28 1.79 18.97
CA HIS A 64 -10.36 0.32 18.87
C HIS A 64 -11.31 -0.18 17.77
N ASP A 65 -12.26 0.64 17.35
CA ASP A 65 -13.29 0.39 16.35
C ASP A 65 -12.98 1.07 15.00
N ASP A 66 -11.77 1.61 14.82
CA ASP A 66 -11.35 2.20 13.56
C ASP A 66 -11.01 1.11 12.53
N TRP A 67 -11.82 1.05 11.48
CA TRP A 67 -11.73 0.11 10.37
C TRP A 67 -10.39 0.16 9.60
N ILE A 68 -9.59 1.24 9.69
CA ILE A 68 -8.26 1.31 9.07
C ILE A 68 -7.28 0.37 9.78
N SER A 69 -7.43 0.20 11.10
CA SER A 69 -6.60 -0.74 11.88
C SER A 69 -6.85 -2.20 11.44
N GLU A 70 -8.06 -2.52 11.02
CA GLU A 70 -8.46 -3.84 10.51
C GLU A 70 -8.19 -4.02 8.99
N THR A 71 -8.01 -2.92 8.26
CA THR A 71 -7.81 -2.96 6.81
C THR A 71 -6.41 -3.47 6.46
N GLU A 72 -6.34 -4.68 5.88
CA GLU A 72 -5.09 -5.27 5.39
C GLU A 72 -4.85 -5.04 3.90
N THR A 73 -5.90 -4.88 3.09
CA THR A 73 -5.79 -4.84 1.63
C THR A 73 -6.48 -3.64 1.02
N LEU A 74 -5.87 -3.05 0.01
CA LEU A 74 -6.42 -1.94 -0.76
C LEU A 74 -6.24 -2.19 -2.25
N CYS A 75 -7.16 -1.67 -3.06
CA CYS A 75 -7.09 -1.78 -4.51
C CYS A 75 -6.60 -0.46 -5.12
N CYS A 76 -5.92 -0.56 -6.27
CA CYS A 76 -5.76 0.59 -7.16
C CYS A 76 -7.15 1.06 -7.68
N PRO A 77 -7.27 2.24 -8.32
CA PRO A 77 -8.58 2.76 -8.72
C PRO A 77 -9.23 2.01 -9.90
N ASP A 78 -8.48 1.21 -10.66
CA ASP A 78 -9.07 0.32 -11.67
C ASP A 78 -9.70 -0.89 -10.95
N PRO A 79 -11.03 -1.13 -11.08
CA PRO A 79 -11.70 -2.25 -10.42
C PRO A 79 -11.17 -3.63 -10.88
N LYS A 80 -10.52 -3.69 -12.04
CA LYS A 80 -9.87 -4.88 -12.63
C LYS A 80 -8.35 -4.91 -12.40
N GLY A 81 -7.87 -3.99 -11.56
CA GLY A 81 -6.48 -3.68 -11.35
C GLY A 81 -5.78 -4.48 -10.25
N VAL A 82 -4.87 -3.80 -9.57
CA VAL A 82 -3.94 -4.37 -8.59
C VAL A 82 -4.54 -4.33 -7.18
N VAL A 83 -4.31 -5.39 -6.41
CA VAL A 83 -4.60 -5.47 -4.97
C VAL A 83 -3.27 -5.45 -4.21
N PHE A 84 -3.15 -4.54 -3.26
CA PHE A 84 -2.01 -4.39 -2.37
C PHE A 84 -2.36 -4.93 -0.99
N LYS A 85 -1.43 -5.62 -0.34
CA LYS A 85 -1.44 -5.87 1.10
C LYS A 85 -0.53 -4.85 1.79
N ILE A 86 -1.00 -4.30 2.90
CA ILE A 86 -0.30 -3.31 3.70
C ILE A 86 0.06 -3.98 5.02
N THR A 87 1.35 -4.08 5.31
CA THR A 87 1.87 -4.74 6.51
C THR A 87 2.70 -3.74 7.31
N PRO A 88 2.28 -3.38 8.52
CA PRO A 88 3.12 -2.65 9.47
C PRO A 88 4.36 -3.47 9.82
N LEU A 89 5.53 -2.84 9.78
CA LEU A 89 6.79 -3.45 10.16
C LEU A 89 7.12 -3.14 11.64
N PRO A 90 7.90 -4.01 12.31
CA PRO A 90 8.32 -3.82 13.70
C PRO A 90 9.15 -2.55 13.92
#